data_AF-A0A9X8M393-F1
#
_entry.id   AF-A0A9X8M393-F1
#
_cell.length_a   1.000
_cell.length_b   1.000
_cell.length_c   1.000
_cell.angle_alpha   90.00
_cell.angle_beta   90.00
_cell.angle_gamma   90.00
#
_symmetry.space_group_name_H-M   'P 1'
#
loop_
_entity.id
_entity.type
_entity.pdbx_description
1 polymer ?
#
loop_
_entity_poly.entity_id
_entity_poly.type
_entity_poly.pdbx_seq_one_letter_code
_entity_poly.pdbx_strand_id
1 'polypeptide(L)'
;MHRDETSLHPDTGVTSVMFVERSLNEIRFWSRIMKEHSFFLRLGFRCEDTQLIEEANQFYRLFEQIAHSYTNETDPEQIKRFNAEVQQAATNIWGFKRKILGLILTCKLPG
;
A
#
# COMPACT_ATOMS: atom_id res chain seq x y z
N MET A 1 14.32 35.02 -6.98
CA MET A 1 13.78 34.93 -5.61
C MET A 1 14.23 33.59 -5.06
N HIS A 2 15.13 33.62 -4.07
CA HIS A 2 15.88 32.46 -3.57
C HIS A 2 14.94 31.31 -3.18
N ARG A 3 15.15 30.14 -3.80
CA ARG A 3 14.56 28.87 -3.35
C ARG A 3 15.49 28.39 -2.24
N ASP A 4 14.99 28.36 -1.02
CA ASP A 4 15.72 27.88 0.15
C ASP A 4 15.96 26.38 -0.02
N GLU A 5 17.12 26.04 -0.59
CA GLU A 5 17.58 24.66 -0.72
C GLU A 5 18.07 24.18 0.65
N THR A 6 17.66 22.96 1.02
CA THR A 6 18.19 22.14 2.11
C THR A 6 17.95 22.62 3.55
N SER A 7 16.72 22.44 4.04
CA SER A 7 16.52 22.16 5.46
C SER A 7 16.93 20.70 5.77
N LEU A 8 18.17 20.54 6.24
CA LEU A 8 18.65 19.29 6.81
C LEU A 8 17.86 19.01 8.10
N HIS A 9 17.22 17.85 8.24
CA HIS A 9 16.63 17.49 9.53
C HIS A 9 17.78 17.22 10.51
N PRO A 10 17.88 17.97 11.63
CA PRO A 10 19.09 18.05 12.45
C PRO A 10 19.55 16.71 13.05
N ASP A 11 18.63 15.74 13.18
CA ASP A 11 18.90 14.48 13.88
C ASP A 11 19.16 13.26 12.99
N THR A 12 18.94 13.34 11.67
CA THR A 12 18.96 12.14 10.80
C THR A 12 19.78 12.29 9.53
N GLY A 13 20.23 13.50 9.17
CA GLY A 13 20.99 13.73 7.93
C GLY A 13 20.20 13.51 6.63
N VAL A 14 18.88 13.25 6.73
CA VAL A 14 17.98 13.06 5.59
C VAL A 14 17.40 14.42 5.20
N THR A 15 17.52 14.78 3.92
CA THR A 15 16.86 15.97 3.37
C THR A 15 15.41 15.66 3.02
N SER A 16 14.52 16.66 3.07
CA SER A 16 13.11 16.49 2.72
C SER A 16 12.88 15.91 1.32
N VAL A 17 13.78 16.21 0.37
CA VAL A 17 13.75 15.64 -0.98
C VAL A 17 14.04 14.14 -0.98
N MET A 18 15.07 13.71 -0.25
CA MET A 18 15.38 12.28 -0.11
C MET A 18 14.25 11.52 0.59
N PHE A 19 13.59 12.15 1.57
CA PHE A 19 12.42 11.57 2.22
C PHE A 19 11.27 11.33 1.23
N VAL A 20 10.93 12.34 0.41
CA VAL A 20 9.87 12.24 -0.59
C VAL A 20 10.21 11.17 -1.63
N GLU A 21 11.42 11.22 -2.19
CA GLU A 21 11.87 10.27 -3.22
C GLU A 21 11.83 8.83 -2.71
N ARG A 22 12.39 8.58 -1.52
CA ARG A 22 12.41 7.23 -0.95
C ARG A 22 11.00 6.72 -0.65
N SER A 23 10.16 7.57 -0.05
CA SER A 23 8.78 7.21 0.28
C SER A 23 7.99 6.84 -0.97
N LEU A 24 8.06 7.65 -2.02
CA LEU A 24 7.34 7.38 -3.26
C LEU A 24 7.87 6.17 -4.02
N ASN A 25 9.18 5.92 -3.99
CA ASN A 25 9.77 4.73 -4.60
C ASN A 25 9.22 3.45 -3.94
N GLU A 26 9.29 3.37 -2.61
CA GLU A 26 8.78 2.24 -1.83
C GLU A 26 7.27 2.05 -2.04
N ILE A 27 6.49 3.12 -1.93
CA ILE A 27 5.03 3.05 -2.08
C ILE A 27 4.65 2.57 -3.48
N ARG A 28 5.26 3.08 -4.54
CA ARG A 28 4.96 2.64 -5.91
C ARG A 28 5.27 1.16 -6.10
N PHE A 29 6.43 0.71 -5.62
CA PHE A 29 6.85 -0.68 -5.72
C PHE A 29 5.89 -1.59 -4.94
N TRP A 30 5.71 -1.35 -3.65
CA TRP A 30 4.93 -2.24 -2.79
C TRP A 30 3.43 -2.19 -3.04
N SER A 31 2.89 -1.04 -3.47
CA SER A 31 1.47 -0.95 -3.83
C SER A 31 1.17 -1.77 -5.08
N ARG A 32 2.06 -1.77 -6.08
CA ARG A 32 1.92 -2.67 -7.22
C ARG A 32 1.91 -4.14 -6.78
N ILE A 33 2.82 -4.54 -5.89
CA ILE A 33 2.88 -5.92 -5.38
C ILE A 33 1.61 -6.28 -4.57
N MET A 34 1.10 -5.37 -3.73
CA MET A 34 -0.14 -5.62 -2.97
C MET A 34 -1.39 -5.66 -3.88
N LYS A 35 -1.40 -4.88 -4.96
CA LYS A 35 -2.42 -4.98 -6.01
C LYS A 35 -2.40 -6.38 -6.65
N GLU A 36 -1.23 -6.85 -7.08
CA GLU A 36 -1.05 -8.16 -7.69
C GLU A 36 -1.45 -9.29 -6.74
N HIS A 37 -1.07 -9.22 -5.46
CA HIS A 37 -1.53 -10.16 -4.44
C HIS A 37 -3.06 -10.21 -4.31
N SER A 38 -3.74 -9.06 -4.37
CA SER A 38 -5.20 -9.01 -4.31
C SER A 38 -5.83 -9.73 -5.49
N PHE A 39 -5.24 -9.58 -6.69
CA PHE A 39 -5.65 -10.31 -7.88
C PHE A 39 -5.40 -11.83 -7.75
N PHE A 40 -4.23 -12.25 -7.29
CA PHE A 40 -3.90 -13.67 -7.14
C PHE A 40 -4.77 -14.38 -6.10
N LEU A 41 -5.06 -13.73 -4.97
CA LEU A 41 -5.98 -14.27 -3.97
C LEU A 41 -7.37 -14.49 -4.56
N ARG A 42 -7.88 -13.51 -5.31
CA ARG A 42 -9.18 -13.61 -5.98
C ARG A 42 -9.26 -14.80 -6.93
N LEU A 43 -8.20 -15.07 -7.69
CA LEU A 43 -8.15 -16.22 -8.60
C LEU A 43 -8.16 -17.57 -7.89
N GLY A 44 -7.73 -17.62 -6.63
CA GLY A 44 -7.74 -18.84 -5.80
C GLY A 44 -9.02 -19.04 -5.00
N PHE A 45 -9.99 -18.13 -5.05
CA PHE A 45 -11.28 -18.30 -4.37
C PHE A 45 -12.28 -19.06 -5.24
N ARG A 46 -13.20 -19.78 -4.60
CA ARG A 46 -14.31 -20.41 -5.30
C ARG A 46 -15.31 -19.34 -5.76
N CYS A 47 -16.05 -19.63 -6.82
CA CYS A 47 -16.99 -18.68 -7.41
C CYS A 47 -18.09 -18.24 -6.42
N GLU A 48 -18.47 -19.11 -5.47
CA GLU A 48 -19.47 -18.80 -4.44
C GLU A 48 -18.95 -17.90 -3.31
N ASP A 49 -17.64 -17.74 -3.14
CA ASP A 49 -17.03 -16.92 -2.09
C ASP A 49 -17.06 -15.41 -2.44
N THR A 50 -18.23 -14.94 -2.87
CA THR A 50 -18.44 -13.60 -3.45
C THR A 50 -18.01 -12.45 -2.54
N GLN A 51 -18.16 -12.61 -1.22
CA GLN A 51 -17.70 -11.62 -0.25
C GLN A 51 -16.17 -11.48 -0.23
N LEU A 52 -15.43 -12.60 -0.31
CA LEU A 52 -13.96 -12.58 -0.35
C LEU A 52 -13.46 -12.04 -1.69
N ILE A 53 -14.14 -12.41 -2.78
CA ILE A 53 -13.86 -11.88 -4.13
C ILE A 53 -14.03 -10.37 -4.14
N GLU A 54 -15.12 -9.83 -3.58
CA GLU A 54 -15.37 -8.39 -3.56
C GLU A 54 -14.37 -7.66 -2.65
N GLU A 55 -14.06 -8.21 -1.48
CA GLU A 55 -13.04 -7.65 -0.57
C GLU A 55 -11.66 -7.60 -1.26
N ALA A 56 -11.27 -8.66 -1.98
CA ALA A 56 -10.04 -8.67 -2.78
C ALA A 56 -10.07 -7.66 -3.94
N ASN A 57 -11.21 -7.48 -4.62
CA ASN A 57 -11.36 -6.45 -5.65
C ASN A 57 -11.23 -5.04 -5.09
N GLN A 58 -11.74 -4.79 -3.88
CA GLN A 58 -11.59 -3.50 -3.20
C GLN A 58 -10.11 -3.22 -2.88
N PHE A 59 -9.36 -4.18 -2.36
CA PHE A 59 -7.92 -4.03 -2.16
C PHE A 59 -7.16 -3.82 -3.47
N TYR A 60 -7.52 -4.54 -4.54
CA TYR A 60 -6.94 -4.34 -5.86
C TYR A 60 -7.08 -2.87 -6.31
N ARG A 61 -8.31 -2.33 -6.26
CA ARG A 61 -8.59 -0.94 -6.67
C ARG A 61 -7.89 0.07 -5.77
N LEU A 62 -7.86 -0.17 -4.46
CA LEU A 62 -7.18 0.69 -3.49
C LEU A 62 -5.68 0.81 -3.82
N PHE A 63 -4.99 -0.31 -3.96
CA PHE A 63 -3.55 -0.29 -4.25
C PHE A 63 -3.21 0.18 -5.66
N GLU A 64 -4.14 0.03 -6.62
CA GLU A 64 -4.02 0.66 -7.94
C GLU A 64 -4.02 2.18 -7.87
N GLN A 65 -4.91 2.76 -7.06
CA GLN A 65 -4.98 4.20 -6.84
C GLN A 65 -3.74 4.72 -6.12
N ILE A 66 -3.31 4.04 -5.05
CA ILE A 66 -2.11 4.40 -4.28
C ILE A 66 -0.86 4.45 -5.17
N ALA A 67 -0.68 3.48 -6.07
CA ALA A 67 0.49 3.39 -6.93
C ALA A 67 0.66 4.60 -7.89
N HIS A 68 -0.40 5.36 -8.16
CA HIS A 68 -0.42 6.48 -9.11
C HIS A 68 -0.73 7.84 -8.47
N SER A 69 -0.68 7.96 -7.14
CA SER A 69 -1.21 9.14 -6.43
C SER A 69 -0.35 10.41 -6.51
N TYR A 70 0.98 10.32 -6.39
CA TYR A 70 1.85 11.50 -6.18
C TYR A 70 3.17 11.45 -6.96
N THR A 71 3.83 12.61 -7.11
CA THR A 71 5.11 12.82 -7.80
C THR A 71 6.21 13.32 -6.85
N ASN A 72 7.48 13.30 -7.27
CA ASN A 72 8.62 13.72 -6.42
C ASN A 72 8.61 15.22 -6.05
N GLU A 73 7.76 16.01 -6.69
CA GLU A 73 7.58 17.45 -6.43
C GLU A 73 6.53 17.73 -5.33
N THR A 74 5.91 16.67 -4.80
CA THR A 74 4.87 16.78 -3.77
C THR A 74 5.45 17.26 -2.43
N ASP A 75 4.68 18.08 -1.72
CA ASP A 75 5.02 18.59 -0.40
C ASP A 75 5.38 17.46 0.60
N PRO A 76 6.51 17.56 1.34
CA PRO A 76 6.93 16.53 2.29
C PRO A 76 5.89 16.22 3.38
N GLU A 77 5.15 17.21 3.89
CA GLU A 77 4.13 16.95 4.91
C GLU A 77 2.91 16.22 4.33
N GLN A 78 2.58 16.47 3.05
CA GLN A 78 1.59 15.66 2.33
C GLN A 78 2.07 14.21 2.16
N ILE A 79 3.33 14.00 1.80
CA ILE A 79 3.90 12.65 1.68
C ILE A 79 3.93 11.93 3.04
N LYS A 80 4.22 12.64 4.13
CA LYS A 80 4.17 12.07 5.48
C LYS A 80 2.78 11.56 5.86
N ARG A 81 1.72 12.32 5.55
CA ARG A 81 0.33 11.88 5.76
C ARG A 81 -0.01 10.69 4.87
N PHE A 82 0.37 10.75 3.59
CA PHE A 82 0.16 9.67 2.65
C PHE A 82 0.86 8.38 3.08
N ASN A 83 2.08 8.45 3.61
CA ASN A 83 2.78 7.29 4.15
C ASN A 83 1.97 6.60 5.27
N ALA A 84 1.33 7.37 6.17
CA ALA A 84 0.50 6.83 7.23
C ALA A 84 -0.78 6.16 6.67
N GLU A 85 -1.41 6.75 5.67
CA GLU A 85 -2.57 6.15 4.97
C GLU A 85 -2.20 4.83 4.29
N VAL A 86 -1.07 4.79 3.58
CA VAL A 86 -0.58 3.57 2.92
C VAL A 86 -0.15 2.51 3.94
N GLN A 87 0.44 2.91 5.07
CA GLN A 87 0.73 1.99 6.18
C GLN A 87 -0.55 1.36 6.74
N GLN A 88 -1.62 2.14 6.88
CA GLN A 88 -2.92 1.61 7.31
C GLN A 88 -3.50 0.65 6.26
N ALA A 89 -3.43 0.99 4.98
CA ALA A 89 -3.86 0.11 3.89
C ALA A 89 -3.09 -1.23 3.90
N ALA A 90 -1.77 -1.18 4.11
CA ALA A 90 -0.91 -2.36 4.24
C ALA A 90 -1.30 -3.23 5.46
N THR A 91 -1.62 -2.59 6.59
CA THR A 91 -2.12 -3.27 7.79
C THR A 91 -3.47 -3.95 7.53
N ASN A 92 -4.36 -3.28 6.80
CA ASN A 92 -5.69 -3.81 6.47
C ASN A 92 -5.59 -5.05 5.57
N ILE A 93 -4.78 -5.02 4.50
CA ILE A 93 -4.60 -6.21 3.64
C ILE A 93 -3.85 -7.33 4.36
N TRP A 94 -2.96 -7.01 5.31
CA TRP A 94 -2.37 -8.03 6.19
C TRP A 94 -3.45 -8.73 7.02
N GLY A 95 -4.37 -7.98 7.61
CA GLY A 95 -5.51 -8.54 8.36
C GLY A 95 -6.39 -9.43 7.48
N PHE A 96 -6.69 -9.00 6.25
CA PHE A 96 -7.42 -9.79 5.26
C PHE A 96 -6.71 -11.10 4.93
N LYS A 97 -5.39 -11.06 4.67
CA LYS A 97 -4.57 -12.26 4.44
C LYS A 97 -4.58 -13.22 5.64
N ARG A 98 -4.55 -12.69 6.87
CA ARG A 98 -4.65 -13.50 8.10
C ARG A 98 -6.02 -14.16 8.25
N LYS A 99 -7.10 -13.44 7.91
CA LYS A 99 -8.47 -13.99 7.86
C LYS A 99 -8.55 -15.16 6.86
N ILE A 100 -8.05 -14.98 5.65
CA ILE A 100 -8.02 -16.04 4.61
C ILE A 100 -7.23 -17.25 5.10
N LEU A 101 -6.02 -17.04 5.65
CA LEU A 101 -5.20 -18.12 6.19
C LEU A 101 -5.95 -18.91 7.27
N GLY A 102 -6.67 -18.23 8.18
CA GLY A 102 -7.48 -18.89 9.20
C GLY A 102 -8.61 -19.76 8.63
N LEU A 103 -9.25 -19.31 7.54
CA LEU A 103 -10.29 -20.08 6.86
C LEU A 103 -9.71 -21.33 6.16
N ILE A 104 -8.55 -21.21 5.52
CA ILE A 104 -7.84 -22.34 4.89
C ILE A 104 -7.45 -23.37 5.95
N LEU A 105 -6.80 -22.93 7.04
CA LEU A 105 -6.34 -23.82 8.12
C LEU A 105 -7.48 -24.50 8.89
N THR A 106 -8.70 -23.96 8.83
CA THR A 106 -9.90 -24.56 9.44
C THR A 106 -10.80 -25.28 8.43
N CYS A 107 -10.30 -25.51 7.21
CA CYS A 107 -11.01 -26.19 6.12
C CYS A 107 -12.34 -25.53 5.74
N LYS A 108 -12.49 -24.22 6.02
CA LYS A 108 -13.67 -23.40 5.65
C LYS A 108 -13.54 -22.74 4.29
N LEU A 109 -12.34 -22.81 3.69
CA LEU A 109 -12.04 -22.52 2.29
C LEU A 109 -11.22 -23.69 1.73
N PRO A 110 -11.85 -24.84 1.43
CA PRO A 110 -11.16 -25.88 0.68
C PRO A 110 -10.83 -25.33 -0.72
N GLY A 111 -9.57 -25.52 -1.13
CA GLY A 111 -9.08 -25.11 -2.45
C GLY A 111 -9.67 -25.91 -3.59
#